data_AF-A0A8F6P0P6-F1
#
_entry.id   AF-A0A8F6P0P6-F1
#
_cell.length_a   1.000
_cell.length_b   1.000
_cell.length_c   1.000
_cell.angle_alpha   90.00
_cell.angle_beta   90.00
_cell.angle_gamma   90.00
#
_symmetry.space_group_name_H-M   'P 1'
#
loop_
_entity.id
_entity.type
_entity.pdbx_description
1 polymer ?
#
loop_
_entity_poly.entity_id
_entity_poly.type
_entity_poly.pdbx_seq_one_letter_code
_entity_poly.pdbx_strand_id
1 'polypeptide(L)'
;MEDEKQRQMQLQLTLQRRLEKVTPELFSEYLFERGVKTVICPMCGSEDIAIPNASTMTVGPEGSESSTYAIPVKLDTDGPPYSLVKYEYRLICKNCAFSMHFATWPVLKWVEQKLSDSGKGTNG
;
A
#
# COMPACT_ATOMS: atom_id res chain seq x y z
N MET A 1 8.48 -26.83 16.81
CA MET A 1 7.17 -26.15 16.91
C MET A 1 7.36 -24.67 17.20
N GLU A 2 8.19 -24.29 18.18
CA GLU A 2 8.49 -22.88 18.48
C GLU A 2 9.18 -22.16 17.31
N ASP A 3 10.17 -22.80 16.68
CA ASP A 3 10.90 -22.23 15.53
C ASP A 3 10.00 -21.93 14.32
N GLU A 4 9.03 -22.80 14.05
CA GLU A 4 8.08 -22.61 12.95
C GLU A 4 7.12 -21.45 13.25
N LYS A 5 6.64 -21.34 14.49
CA LYS A 5 5.80 -20.21 14.91
C LYS A 5 6.55 -18.87 14.78
N GLN A 6 7.81 -18.84 15.20
CA GLN A 6 8.67 -17.66 15.04
C GLN A 6 8.87 -17.31 13.56
N ARG A 7 9.14 -18.30 12.71
CA ARG A 7 9.28 -18.10 11.27
C ARG A 7 8.01 -17.51 10.64
N GLN A 8 6.84 -18.04 10.97
CA GLN A 8 5.54 -17.54 10.48
C GLN A 8 5.32 -16.07 10.89
N MET A 9 5.64 -15.74 12.15
CA MET A 9 5.58 -14.36 12.64
C MET A 9 6.52 -13.42 11.87
N GLN A 10 7.76 -13.85 11.59
CA GLN A 10 8.71 -13.05 10.81
C GLN A 10 8.23 -12.81 9.38
N LEU A 11 7.65 -13.83 8.73
CA LEU A 11 7.06 -13.70 7.39
C LEU A 11 5.90 -12.70 7.38
N GLN A 12 5.02 -12.77 8.39
CA GLN A 12 3.91 -11.84 8.53
C GLN A 12 4.39 -10.40 8.71
N LEU A 13 5.35 -10.17 9.61
CA LEU A 13 5.92 -8.83 9.85
C LEU A 13 6.63 -8.29 8.61
N THR A 14 7.37 -9.15 7.90
CA THR A 14 8.05 -8.76 6.65
C THR A 14 7.04 -8.36 5.59
N LEU A 15 5.96 -9.13 5.42
CA LEU A 15 4.89 -8.82 4.50
C LEU A 15 4.23 -7.48 4.85
N GLN A 16 3.84 -7.30 6.11
CA GLN A 16 3.21 -6.08 6.60
C GLN A 16 4.08 -4.84 6.31
N ARG A 17 5.36 -4.88 6.69
CA ARG A 17 6.29 -3.77 6.42
C ARG A 17 6.42 -3.45 4.94
N ARG A 18 6.34 -4.46 4.06
CA ARG A 18 6.37 -4.22 2.62
C ARG A 18 5.09 -3.52 2.16
N LEU A 19 3.92 -4.00 2.58
CA LEU A 19 2.62 -3.40 2.22
C LEU A 19 2.51 -1.94 2.71
N GLU A 20 3.04 -1.63 3.88
CA GLU A 20 3.04 -0.29 4.49
C GLU A 20 3.95 0.72 3.77
N LYS A 21 4.82 0.28 2.84
CA LYS A 21 5.61 1.22 2.01
C LYS A 21 4.75 2.02 1.05
N VAL A 22 3.56 1.53 0.70
CA VAL A 22 2.66 2.19 -0.26
C VAL A 22 1.93 3.30 0.48
N THR A 23 2.34 4.56 0.26
CA THR A 23 1.64 5.74 0.78
C THR A 23 0.55 6.21 -0.20
N PRO A 24 -0.44 7.03 0.24
CA PRO A 24 -1.43 7.61 -0.67
C PRO A 24 -0.80 8.42 -1.83
N GLU A 25 0.29 9.12 -1.56
CA GLU A 25 1.01 9.94 -2.54
C GLU A 25 1.68 9.05 -3.59
N LEU A 26 2.42 8.03 -3.14
CA LEU A 26 3.06 7.07 -4.03
C LEU A 26 2.04 6.29 -4.84
N PHE A 27 0.89 5.96 -4.25
CA PHE A 27 -0.17 5.26 -4.99
C PHE A 27 -0.83 6.18 -6.05
N SER A 28 -1.05 7.45 -5.72
CA SER A 28 -1.54 8.45 -6.68
C SER A 28 -0.53 8.66 -7.82
N GLU A 29 0.75 8.72 -7.50
CA GLU A 29 1.82 8.87 -8.48
C GLU A 29 1.96 7.64 -9.38
N TYR A 30 1.82 6.43 -8.83
CA TYR A 30 1.74 5.19 -9.60
C TYR A 30 0.62 5.26 -10.65
N LEU A 31 -0.57 5.75 -10.27
CA LEU A 31 -1.70 5.89 -11.19
C LEU A 31 -1.41 6.93 -12.28
N PHE A 32 -0.80 8.06 -11.89
CA PHE A 32 -0.40 9.12 -12.81
C PHE A 32 0.57 8.63 -13.88
N GLU A 33 1.63 7.90 -13.49
CA GLU A 33 2.60 7.32 -14.42
C GLU A 33 2.00 6.23 -15.33
N ARG A 34 0.83 5.69 -14.98
CA ARG A 34 0.06 4.76 -15.83
C ARG A 34 -0.99 5.47 -16.70
N GLY A 35 -0.95 6.81 -16.75
CA GLY A 35 -1.80 7.63 -17.61
C GLY A 35 -3.10 8.10 -16.96
N VAL A 36 -3.33 7.79 -15.68
CA VAL A 36 -4.52 8.24 -14.93
C VAL A 36 -4.20 9.57 -14.26
N LYS A 37 -4.36 10.68 -14.99
CA LYS A 37 -4.07 12.03 -14.48
C LYS A 37 -5.01 12.44 -13.34
N THR A 38 -6.29 12.10 -13.48
CA THR A 38 -7.34 12.30 -12.48
C THR A 38 -8.14 11.01 -12.40
N VAL A 39 -8.39 10.52 -11.18
CA VAL A 39 -9.22 9.34 -10.99
C VAL A 39 -10.69 9.76 -11.06
N ILE A 40 -11.41 9.23 -12.05
CA ILE A 40 -12.85 9.45 -12.21
C ILE A 40 -13.58 8.19 -11.79
N CYS A 41 -14.62 8.32 -10.96
CA CYS A 41 -15.48 7.21 -10.59
C CYS A 41 -16.21 6.67 -11.82
N PRO A 42 -16.04 5.37 -12.18
CA PRO A 42 -16.69 4.83 -13.38
C PRO A 42 -18.21 4.66 -13.21
N MET A 43 -18.73 4.68 -11.97
CA MET A 43 -20.16 4.54 -11.72
C MET A 43 -20.94 5.86 -11.80
N CYS A 44 -20.36 6.98 -11.34
CA CYS A 44 -21.08 8.25 -11.22
C CYS A 44 -20.34 9.47 -11.80
N GLY A 45 -19.13 9.30 -12.34
CA GLY A 45 -18.34 10.37 -12.92
C GLY A 45 -17.70 11.35 -11.93
N SER A 46 -17.91 11.17 -10.61
CA SER A 46 -17.29 12.03 -9.60
C SER A 46 -15.78 11.82 -9.50
N GLU A 47 -15.04 12.91 -9.31
CA GLU A 47 -13.60 12.93 -9.05
C GLU A 47 -13.26 12.92 -7.55
N ASP A 48 -14.26 12.95 -6.65
CA ASP A 48 -14.02 12.87 -5.20
C ASP A 48 -13.74 11.42 -4.79
N ILE A 49 -12.48 11.05 -4.92
CA ILE A 49 -11.95 9.71 -4.67
C ILE A 49 -11.04 9.73 -3.44
N ALA A 50 -11.23 8.78 -2.52
CA ALA A 50 -10.40 8.57 -1.35
C ALA A 50 -9.49 7.35 -1.51
N ILE A 51 -8.26 7.44 -1.01
CA ILE A 51 -7.40 6.28 -0.71
C ILE A 51 -7.56 5.99 0.79
N PRO A 52 -8.14 4.85 1.20
CA PRO A 52 -8.16 4.44 2.60
C PRO A 52 -6.73 4.34 3.13
N ASN A 53 -6.45 5.03 4.22
CA ASN A 53 -5.11 5.10 4.80
C ASN A 53 -5.16 5.04 6.32
N ALA A 54 -4.03 4.64 6.90
CA ALA A 54 -3.79 4.61 8.33
C ALA A 54 -2.45 5.29 8.62
N SER A 55 -2.29 5.78 9.85
CA SER A 55 -1.03 6.34 10.32
C SER A 55 -0.47 5.51 11.46
N THR A 56 0.83 5.22 11.40
CA THR A 56 1.61 4.65 12.50
C THR A 56 2.40 5.76 13.16
N MET A 57 2.35 5.82 14.49
CA MET A 57 3.16 6.74 15.29
C MET A 57 4.12 5.94 16.15
N THR A 58 5.41 6.14 15.93
CA THR A 58 6.48 5.57 16.76
C THR A 58 6.94 6.64 17.73
N VAL A 59 6.85 6.37 19.03
CA VAL A 59 7.29 7.29 20.08
C VAL A 59 8.54 6.71 20.74
N GLY A 60 9.61 7.51 20.79
CA GLY A 60 10.88 7.14 21.41
C GLY A 60 11.53 8.29 22.15
N PRO A 61 12.71 8.07 22.75
CA PRO A 61 13.44 9.09 23.50
C PRO A 61 13.82 10.32 22.64
N GLU A 62 14.02 10.10 21.34
CA GLU A 62 14.40 11.11 20.33
C GLU A 62 13.19 11.87 19.77
N GLY A 63 11.97 11.59 20.24
CA GLY A 63 10.73 12.21 19.76
C GLY A 63 9.74 11.22 19.14
N SER A 64 8.83 11.74 18.32
CA SER A 64 7.80 10.95 17.64
C SER A 64 7.95 11.03 16.12
N GLU A 65 7.95 9.87 15.46
CA GLU A 65 7.87 9.77 14.00
C GLU A 65 6.49 9.23 13.61
N SER A 66 5.82 9.90 12.66
CA SER A 66 4.54 9.44 12.10
C SER A 66 4.68 9.12 10.62
N SER A 67 4.21 7.95 10.21
CA SER A 67 4.13 7.54 8.80
C SER A 67 2.70 7.17 8.44
N THR A 68 2.29 7.50 7.20
CA THR A 68 0.96 7.19 6.67
C THR A 68 1.09 6.22 5.51
N TYR A 69 0.24 5.20 5.47
CA TYR A 69 0.22 4.19 4.42
C TYR A 69 -1.21 3.88 3.96
N ALA A 70 -1.34 3.46 2.70
CA ALA A 70 -2.59 2.97 2.15
C ALA A 70 -2.94 1.61 2.79
N ILE A 71 -4.16 1.46 3.29
CA ILE A 71 -4.58 0.23 3.98
C ILE A 71 -4.77 -0.89 2.93
N PRO A 72 -3.97 -1.97 2.96
CA PRO A 72 -4.22 -3.13 2.13
C PRO A 72 -5.40 -3.93 2.70
N VAL A 73 -6.32 -4.37 1.85
CA VAL A 73 -7.40 -5.29 2.22
C VAL A 73 -6.95 -6.71 1.98
N LYS A 74 -7.06 -7.56 3.01
CA LYS A 74 -6.81 -8.99 2.89
C LYS A 74 -8.01 -9.67 2.23
N LEU A 75 -7.75 -10.40 1.15
CA LEU A 75 -8.72 -11.24 0.47
C LEU A 75 -8.79 -12.62 1.15
N ASP A 76 -10.00 -13.14 1.26
CA ASP A 76 -10.24 -14.51 1.69
C ASP A 76 -10.17 -15.45 0.47
N THR A 77 -8.96 -15.88 0.17
CA THR A 77 -8.65 -16.78 -0.96
C THR A 77 -7.78 -17.94 -0.53
N ASP A 78 -7.84 -19.04 -1.25
CA ASP A 78 -6.92 -20.17 -1.07
C ASP A 78 -5.49 -19.80 -1.48
N GLY A 79 -4.51 -20.52 -0.92
CA GLY A 79 -3.10 -20.39 -1.27
C GLY A 79 -2.19 -19.94 -0.12
N PRO A 80 -0.91 -19.64 -0.41
CA PRO A 80 0.09 -19.41 0.63
C PRO A 80 -0.27 -18.26 1.57
N PRO A 81 -0.07 -18.41 2.90
CA PRO A 81 -0.59 -17.49 3.93
C PRO A 81 -0.03 -16.06 3.88
N TYR A 82 1.04 -15.83 3.12
CA TYR A 82 1.73 -14.53 2.99
C TYR A 82 1.94 -14.09 1.54
N SER A 83 1.13 -14.61 0.61
CA SER A 83 1.21 -14.20 -0.78
C SER A 83 0.60 -12.82 -0.99
N LEU A 84 1.27 -11.98 -1.79
CA LEU A 84 0.78 -10.65 -2.15
C LEU A 84 -0.53 -10.67 -2.94
N VAL A 85 -0.88 -11.81 -3.57
CA VAL A 85 -2.15 -11.99 -4.29
C VAL A 85 -3.36 -12.04 -3.35
N LYS A 86 -3.13 -12.21 -2.04
CA LYS A 86 -4.18 -12.15 -1.02
C LYS A 86 -4.46 -10.74 -0.54
N TYR A 87 -3.93 -9.72 -1.22
CA TYR A 87 -4.08 -8.33 -0.81
C TYR A 87 -4.41 -7.44 -2.02
N GLU A 88 -5.19 -6.40 -1.73
CA GLU A 88 -5.55 -5.36 -2.69
C GLU A 88 -5.52 -3.99 -2.02
N TYR A 89 -5.16 -2.97 -2.79
CA TYR A 89 -5.43 -1.58 -2.43
C TYR A 89 -6.77 -1.15 -3.02
N ARG A 90 -7.37 -0.11 -2.44
CA ARG A 90 -8.67 0.38 -2.89
C ARG A 90 -8.67 1.89 -3.09
N LEU A 91 -9.51 2.32 -4.01
CA LEU A 91 -9.97 3.69 -4.14
C LEU A 91 -11.47 3.70 -3.90
N ILE A 92 -11.98 4.64 -3.11
CA ILE A 92 -13.40 4.73 -2.75
C ILE A 92 -13.94 6.06 -3.23
N CYS A 93 -14.96 6.04 -4.09
CA CYS A 93 -15.69 7.25 -4.44
C CYS A 93 -16.50 7.73 -3.24
N LYS A 94 -16.25 8.95 -2.77
CA LYS A 94 -16.97 9.53 -1.63
C LYS A 94 -18.40 9.94 -1.96
N ASN A 95 -18.71 10.11 -3.25
CA ASN A 95 -20.07 10.47 -3.71
C ASN A 95 -21.04 9.27 -3.75
N CYS A 96 -20.61 8.12 -4.30
CA CYS A 96 -21.50 6.97 -4.54
C CYS A 96 -21.05 5.66 -3.88
N ALA A 97 -19.99 5.71 -3.06
CA ALA A 97 -19.40 4.56 -2.37
C ALA A 97 -18.85 3.45 -3.28
N PHE A 98 -18.80 3.64 -4.61
CA PHE A 98 -18.16 2.67 -5.50
C PHE A 98 -16.68 2.49 -5.14
N SER A 99 -16.26 1.24 -4.99
CA SER A 99 -14.89 0.85 -4.60
C SER A 99 -14.19 0.24 -5.81
N MET A 100 -13.05 0.82 -6.19
CA MET A 100 -12.14 0.27 -7.19
C MET A 100 -11.03 -0.50 -6.49
N HIS A 101 -10.71 -1.69 -6.99
CA HIS A 101 -9.76 -2.62 -6.39
C HIS A 101 -8.52 -2.76 -7.27
N PHE A 102 -7.35 -2.73 -6.64
CA PHE A 102 -6.05 -2.76 -7.29
C PHE A 102 -5.21 -3.88 -6.70
N ALA A 103 -4.76 -4.80 -7.55
CA ALA A 103 -3.83 -5.86 -7.13
C ALA A 103 -2.58 -5.25 -6.49
N THR A 104 -2.13 -5.82 -5.38
CA THR A 104 -0.97 -5.30 -4.64
C THR A 104 0.33 -5.37 -5.42
N TRP A 105 0.59 -6.44 -6.18
CA TRP A 105 1.89 -6.70 -6.79
C TRP A 105 2.43 -5.58 -7.69
N PRO A 106 1.67 -5.07 -8.69
CA PRO A 106 2.16 -4.01 -9.57
C PRO A 106 2.45 -2.70 -8.84
N VAL A 107 1.58 -2.32 -7.88
CA VAL A 107 1.72 -1.10 -7.08
C VAL A 107 2.95 -1.21 -6.18
N LEU A 108 3.02 -2.27 -5.38
CA LEU A 108 4.09 -2.46 -4.42
C LEU A 108 5.46 -2.56 -5.10
N LYS A 109 5.55 -3.33 -6.20
CA LYS A 109 6.82 -3.49 -6.92
C LYS A 109 7.33 -2.16 -7.46
N TRP A 110 6.44 -1.33 -8.02
CA TRP A 110 6.81 0.00 -8.50
C TRP A 110 7.27 0.91 -7.35
N VAL A 111 6.56 0.89 -6.22
CA VAL A 111 6.94 1.65 -5.02
C VAL A 111 8.33 1.24 -4.50
N GLU A 112 8.58 -0.06 -4.38
CA GLU A 112 9.88 -0.57 -3.90
C GLU A 112 11.04 -0.19 -4.85
N GLN A 113 10.80 -0.19 -6.16
CA GLN A 113 11.77 0.27 -7.15
C GLN A 113 12.03 1.78 -7.01
N LYS A 114 10.97 2.59 -6.95
CA LYS A 114 11.08 4.04 -6.87
C LYS A 114 11.85 4.52 -5.64
N LEU A 115 11.54 3.95 -4.48
CA LEU A 115 12.25 4.23 -3.23
C LEU A 115 13.74 3.82 -3.29
N SER A 116 14.04 2.73 -3.98
CA SER A 116 15.42 2.27 -4.17
C SER A 116 16.23 3.20 -5.07
N ASP A 117 15.59 3.82 -6.07
CA ASP A 117 16.24 4.74 -7.01
C ASP A 117 16.43 6.13 -6.38
N SER A 118 15.46 6.63 -5.59
CA SER A 118 15.60 7.88 -4.82
C SER A 118 16.74 7.83 -3.81
N GLY A 119 17.01 6.66 -3.21
CA GLY A 119 18.12 6.48 -2.25
C GLY A 119 19.51 6.43 -2.87
N LYS A 120 19.64 6.29 -4.20
CA LYS A 120 20.93 6.24 -4.90
C LYS A 120 21.41 7.62 -5.42
N GLY A 121 20.57 8.65 -5.33
CA GLY A 121 20.83 9.98 -5.90
C GLY A 121 21.67 10.94 -5.04
N THR A 122 22.15 10.55 -3.86
CA THR A 122 22.87 11.45 -2.92
C THR A 122 24.39 11.28 -2.89
N ASN A 123 24.98 10.48 -3.79
CA ASN A 123 26.44 10.35 -3.95
C ASN A 123 26.87 10.83 -5.34
N GLY A 124 26.78 12.14 -5.58
CA GLY A 124 27.27 12.82 -6.79
C GLY A 124 27.96 14.12 -6.44
#